data_AF-F0ZVU8-F1
#
_entry.id   AF-F0ZVU8-F1
#
_cell.length_a   1.000
_cell.length_b   1.000
_cell.length_c   1.000
_cell.angle_alpha   90.00
_cell.angle_beta   90.00
_cell.angle_gamma   90.00
#
_symmetry.space_group_name_H-M   'P 1'
#
loop_
_entity.id
_entity.type
_entity.pdbx_description
1 polymer ?
#
loop_
_entity_poly.entity_id
_entity_poly.type
_entity_poly.pdbx_seq_one_letter_code
_entity_poly.pdbx_strand_id
1 'polypeptide(L)'
;LNDHELHKKMWNRRWKVNREYKFSFKYTAKRTYDIEGVDSLSIYIHKPQSMQTQHIRSSTFELHCETTGRIIKSIEIPTNLYPCYKVQYDNMPPSSRVTIYHITEGDMFSNALEEVDKDEYIEYTPITEQEIFIYTNPDNLCDHDSEEFGRFIKKHRLEPIVFSDGTKESIICFCYRISLFIKKHMTYSSQHGTQKAVKCYETG
;
A
#
# COMPACT_ATOMS: atom_id res chain seq x y z
N LEU A 1 -9.46 -5.14 21.20
CA LEU A 1 -8.15 -4.88 20.56
C LEU A 1 -6.98 -4.81 21.54
N ASN A 2 -7.13 -4.36 22.80
CA ASN A 2 -6.07 -4.45 23.83
C ASN A 2 -6.57 -5.27 25.04
N ASP A 3 -6.91 -6.54 24.81
CA ASP A 3 -7.22 -7.45 25.90
C ASP A 3 -6.00 -8.33 26.14
N HIS A 4 -5.21 -7.96 27.15
CA HIS A 4 -3.97 -8.66 27.51
C HIS A 4 -4.23 -10.14 27.85
N GLU A 5 -5.37 -10.43 28.48
CA GLU A 5 -5.73 -11.79 28.87
C GLU A 5 -6.22 -12.61 27.68
N LEU A 6 -6.92 -11.98 26.73
CA LEU A 6 -7.20 -12.61 25.42
C LEU A 6 -5.90 -12.93 24.69
N HIS A 7 -4.95 -11.99 24.61
CA HIS A 7 -3.71 -12.21 23.86
C HIS A 7 -2.79 -13.24 24.52
N LYS A 8 -2.73 -13.29 25.86
CA LYS A 8 -2.07 -14.39 26.59
C LYS A 8 -2.61 -15.76 26.19
N LYS A 9 -3.94 -15.88 26.06
CA LYS A 9 -4.58 -17.13 25.62
C LYS A 9 -4.23 -17.49 24.17
N MET A 10 -3.87 -16.51 23.35
CA MET A 10 -3.51 -16.70 21.94
C MET A 10 -2.03 -17.10 21.72
N TRP A 11 -1.13 -16.90 22.69
CA TRP A 11 0.31 -17.14 22.52
C TRP A 11 0.71 -18.60 22.32
N ASN A 12 -0.04 -19.56 22.88
CA ASN A 12 0.24 -20.99 22.75
C ASN A 12 -0.55 -21.67 21.63
N ARG A 13 -1.20 -20.89 20.77
CA ARG A 13 -2.06 -21.37 19.68
C ARG A 13 -1.35 -21.17 18.35
N ARG A 14 -1.59 -22.09 17.40
CA ARG A 14 -1.15 -21.92 16.01
C ARG A 14 -2.28 -21.22 15.25
N TRP A 15 -1.91 -20.30 14.37
CA TRP A 15 -2.85 -19.55 13.56
C TRP A 15 -2.42 -19.64 12.10
N LYS A 16 -3.37 -19.80 11.19
CA LYS A 16 -3.17 -19.54 9.76
C LYS A 16 -3.87 -18.25 9.37
N VAL A 17 -3.32 -17.57 8.37
CA VAL A 17 -4.00 -16.46 7.72
C VAL A 17 -4.90 -17.05 6.65
N ASN A 18 -6.21 -16.89 6.80
CA ASN A 18 -7.18 -17.27 5.80
C ASN A 18 -7.61 -16.03 5.00
N ARG A 19 -7.59 -16.13 3.68
CA ARG A 19 -7.95 -15.06 2.77
C ARG A 19 -9.41 -15.22 2.37
N GLU A 20 -10.26 -14.38 2.93
CA GLU A 20 -11.70 -14.41 2.65
C GLU A 20 -12.07 -13.38 1.59
N TYR A 21 -12.69 -13.84 0.51
CA TYR A 21 -13.30 -12.95 -0.47
C TYR A 21 -14.42 -12.11 0.18
N LYS A 22 -14.44 -10.81 -0.12
CA LYS A 22 -15.49 -9.90 0.37
C LYS A 22 -16.42 -9.44 -0.74
N PHE A 23 -15.88 -8.80 -1.78
CA PHE A 23 -16.68 -8.27 -2.88
C PHE A 23 -15.81 -7.95 -4.09
N SER A 24 -16.44 -7.88 -5.27
CA SER A 24 -15.85 -7.29 -6.46
C SER A 24 -16.21 -5.81 -6.55
N PHE A 25 -15.32 -5.01 -7.13
CA PHE A 25 -15.58 -3.62 -7.44
C PHE A 25 -15.26 -3.29 -8.89
N LYS A 26 -15.92 -2.24 -9.37
CA LYS A 26 -15.56 -1.50 -10.58
C LYS A 26 -15.48 -0.02 -10.21
N TYR A 27 -14.29 0.54 -10.33
CA TYR A 27 -14.02 1.93 -10.04
C TYR A 27 -13.65 2.67 -11.32
N THR A 28 -14.31 3.81 -11.55
CA THR A 28 -14.03 4.69 -12.69
C THR A 28 -13.64 6.07 -12.17
N ALA A 29 -12.36 6.42 -12.32
CA ALA A 29 -11.91 7.80 -12.18
C ALA A 29 -12.01 8.51 -13.53
N LYS A 30 -12.58 9.73 -13.53
CA LYS A 30 -12.65 10.59 -14.71
C LYS A 30 -12.17 11.99 -14.37
N ARG A 31 -11.41 12.61 -15.27
CA ARG A 31 -11.03 14.02 -15.14
C ARG A 31 -10.94 14.69 -16.50
N THR A 32 -11.55 15.86 -16.61
CA THR A 32 -11.61 16.65 -17.84
C THR A 32 -10.70 17.86 -17.74
N TYR A 33 -10.06 18.20 -18.86
CA TYR A 33 -9.15 19.31 -19.00
C TYR A 33 -9.44 20.03 -20.31
N ASP A 34 -9.41 21.36 -20.28
CA ASP A 34 -9.34 22.19 -21.46
C ASP A 34 -7.85 22.54 -21.68
N ILE A 35 -7.32 22.22 -22.86
CA ILE A 35 -5.91 22.41 -23.19
C ILE A 35 -5.79 23.30 -24.43
N GLU A 36 -4.94 24.31 -24.34
CA GLU A 36 -4.70 25.29 -25.40
C GLU A 36 -3.21 25.43 -25.70
N GLY A 37 -2.86 25.55 -26.97
CA GLY A 37 -1.50 25.88 -27.42
C GLY A 37 -0.45 24.80 -27.17
N VAL A 38 -0.85 23.52 -27.11
CA VAL A 38 0.06 22.39 -26.90
C VAL A 38 0.00 21.44 -28.10
N ASP A 39 1.15 21.15 -28.72
CA ASP A 39 1.24 20.25 -29.89
C ASP A 39 1.16 18.76 -29.53
N SER A 40 1.60 18.40 -28.32
CA SER A 40 1.58 17.01 -27.84
C SER A 40 1.32 16.91 -26.34
N LEU A 41 0.52 15.93 -25.94
CA LEU A 41 0.22 15.64 -24.54
C LEU A 41 0.67 14.23 -24.17
N SER A 42 1.46 14.14 -23.09
CA SER A 42 1.86 12.87 -22.48
C SER A 42 1.32 12.80 -21.06
N ILE A 43 0.58 11.73 -20.73
CA ILE A 43 0.09 11.49 -19.38
C ILE A 43 0.55 10.12 -18.92
N TYR A 44 1.06 10.08 -17.69
CA TYR A 44 1.50 8.88 -17.01
C TYR A 44 0.63 8.63 -15.79
N ILE A 45 0.21 7.39 -15.59
CA ILE A 45 -0.47 6.97 -14.37
C ILE A 45 0.02 5.60 -13.94
N HIS A 46 0.12 5.37 -12.63
CA HIS A 46 0.48 4.06 -12.12
C HIS A 46 -0.63 3.05 -12.39
N LYS A 47 -0.25 1.86 -12.87
CA LYS A 47 -1.18 0.74 -12.97
C LYS A 47 -1.49 0.23 -11.56
N PRO A 48 -2.78 0.03 -11.20
CA PRO A 48 -3.15 -0.58 -9.93
C PRO A 48 -2.53 -1.96 -9.78
N GLN A 49 -2.03 -2.27 -8.59
CA GLN A 49 -1.35 -3.54 -8.31
C GLN A 49 -2.28 -4.52 -7.61
N SER A 50 -2.13 -5.81 -7.92
CA SER A 50 -2.67 -6.87 -7.06
C SER A 50 -1.78 -7.03 -5.83
N MET A 51 -2.39 -7.23 -4.67
CA MET A 51 -1.73 -7.51 -3.39
C MET A 51 -2.57 -8.49 -2.57
N GLN A 52 -2.10 -8.95 -1.41
CA GLN A 52 -2.84 -9.92 -0.59
C GLN A 52 -4.30 -9.50 -0.29
N THR A 53 -4.56 -8.21 -0.11
CA THR A 53 -5.92 -7.69 0.18
C THR A 53 -6.75 -7.39 -1.06
N GLN A 54 -6.17 -7.37 -2.27
CA GLN A 54 -6.92 -7.07 -3.50
C GLN A 54 -6.35 -7.77 -4.73
N HIS A 55 -7.21 -8.29 -5.59
CA HIS A 55 -6.81 -8.82 -6.89
C HIS A 55 -7.37 -7.94 -8.01
N ILE A 56 -6.48 -7.30 -8.77
CA ILE A 56 -6.87 -6.45 -9.91
C ILE A 56 -7.00 -7.35 -11.13
N ARG A 57 -8.23 -7.53 -11.62
CA ARG A 57 -8.54 -8.34 -12.80
C ARG A 57 -8.29 -7.57 -14.09
N SER A 58 -8.66 -6.29 -14.10
CA SER A 58 -8.48 -5.42 -15.26
C SER A 58 -8.25 -3.98 -14.82
N SER A 59 -7.46 -3.25 -15.61
CA SER A 59 -7.34 -1.80 -15.47
C SER A 59 -7.08 -1.20 -16.84
N THR A 60 -7.86 -0.21 -17.25
CA THR A 60 -7.71 0.49 -18.52
C THR A 60 -7.54 1.98 -18.29
N PHE A 61 -6.65 2.59 -19.07
CA PHE A 61 -6.43 4.02 -19.06
C PHE A 61 -6.56 4.58 -20.47
N GLU A 62 -7.43 5.56 -20.66
CA GLU A 62 -7.78 6.12 -21.97
C GLU A 62 -7.93 7.64 -21.89
N LEU A 63 -7.55 8.32 -22.97
CA LEU A 63 -7.85 9.73 -23.19
C LEU A 63 -8.87 9.87 -24.31
N HIS A 64 -9.92 10.63 -24.04
CA HIS A 64 -10.99 10.92 -24.99
C HIS A 64 -10.91 12.41 -25.33
N CYS A 65 -10.64 12.75 -26.59
CA CYS A 65 -10.64 14.12 -27.06
C CYS A 65 -12.03 14.48 -27.58
N GLU A 66 -12.77 15.31 -26.86
CA GLU A 66 -14.14 15.71 -27.21
C GLU A 66 -14.18 16.53 -28.50
N THR A 67 -13.14 17.34 -28.75
CA THR A 67 -13.02 18.17 -29.97
C THR A 67 -12.89 17.35 -31.25
N THR A 68 -12.22 16.20 -31.20
CA THR A 68 -11.94 15.36 -32.38
C THR A 68 -12.72 14.05 -32.38
N GLY A 69 -13.38 13.70 -31.27
CA GLY A 69 -13.97 12.38 -31.04
C GLY A 69 -12.95 11.24 -30.89
N ARG A 70 -11.64 11.54 -30.88
CA ARG A 70 -10.59 10.51 -30.84
C ARG A 70 -10.48 9.90 -29.44
N ILE A 71 -10.44 8.57 -29.39
CA ILE A 71 -10.09 7.81 -28.18
C ILE A 71 -8.68 7.27 -28.34
N ILE A 72 -7.83 7.57 -27.38
CA ILE A 72 -6.44 7.14 -27.34
C ILE A 72 -6.26 6.22 -26.15
N LYS A 73 -6.02 4.94 -26.42
CA LYS A 73 -5.73 3.94 -25.41
C LYS A 73 -4.30 4.09 -24.94
N SER A 74 -4.09 3.86 -23.65
CA SER A 74 -2.74 3.81 -23.09
C SER A 74 -1.96 2.59 -23.57
N ILE A 75 -0.64 2.73 -23.50
CA ILE A 75 0.29 1.62 -23.55
C ILE A 75 0.83 1.39 -22.14
N GLU A 76 1.03 0.12 -21.78
CA GLU A 76 1.75 -0.23 -20.57
C GLU A 76 3.25 -0.10 -20.81
N ILE A 77 3.91 0.68 -19.97
CA ILE A 77 5.36 0.79 -19.93
C ILE A 77 5.85 -0.12 -18.83
N PRO A 78 6.60 -1.20 -19.15
CA PRO A 78 7.27 -1.96 -18.14
C PRO A 78 8.33 -1.06 -17.50
N THR A 79 8.20 -0.84 -16.21
CA THR A 79 9.27 -0.26 -15.41
C THR A 79 9.85 -1.36 -14.52
N ASN A 80 11.01 -1.12 -13.93
CA ASN A 80 11.64 -2.10 -13.05
C ASN A 80 10.82 -2.40 -11.78
N LEU A 81 9.77 -1.62 -11.47
CA LEU A 81 9.06 -1.67 -10.18
C LEU A 81 7.54 -1.60 -10.32
N TYR A 82 7.03 -0.56 -10.97
CA TYR A 82 5.60 -0.32 -11.15
C TYR A 82 5.27 -0.13 -12.62
N PRO A 83 4.54 -1.07 -13.26
CA PRO A 83 4.03 -0.79 -14.59
C PRO A 83 3.21 0.51 -14.55
N CYS A 84 3.47 1.36 -15.53
CA CYS A 84 2.78 2.64 -15.69
C CYS A 84 2.03 2.61 -17.01
N TYR A 85 0.84 3.17 -17.04
CA TYR A 85 0.18 3.48 -18.28
C TYR A 85 0.69 4.83 -18.80
N LYS A 86 1.01 4.88 -20.09
CA LYS A 86 1.29 6.11 -20.83
C LYS A 86 0.24 6.30 -21.90
N VAL A 87 -0.36 7.49 -21.94
CA VAL A 87 -1.09 7.98 -23.11
C VAL A 87 -0.27 9.07 -23.76
N GLN A 88 -0.14 9.00 -25.09
CA GLN A 88 0.51 10.01 -25.91
C GLN A 88 -0.50 10.51 -26.96
N TYR A 89 -0.76 11.80 -26.99
CA TYR A 89 -1.54 12.46 -28.04
C TYR A 89 -0.64 13.45 -28.79
N ASP A 90 -0.16 13.04 -29.96
CA ASP A 90 0.62 13.89 -30.85
C ASP A 90 -0.27 14.62 -31.87
N ASN A 91 0.18 15.81 -32.29
CA ASN A 91 -0.53 16.70 -33.22
C ASN A 91 -1.93 17.09 -32.71
N MET A 92 -2.00 17.52 -31.46
CA MET A 92 -3.26 17.91 -30.83
C MET A 92 -3.79 19.23 -31.44
N PRO A 93 -5.11 19.37 -31.64
CA PRO A 93 -5.68 20.64 -32.10
C PRO A 93 -5.36 21.80 -31.13
N PRO A 94 -5.21 23.04 -31.65
CA PRO A 94 -4.79 24.20 -30.86
C PRO A 94 -5.63 24.50 -29.62
N SER A 95 -6.90 24.11 -29.63
CA SER A 95 -7.78 24.11 -28.46
C SER A 95 -8.54 22.78 -28.42
N SER A 96 -8.33 22.03 -27.34
CA SER A 96 -8.86 20.69 -27.19
C SER A 96 -9.43 20.49 -25.78
N ARG A 97 -10.66 19.98 -25.71
CA ARG A 97 -11.22 19.46 -24.47
C ARG A 97 -10.96 17.96 -24.41
N VAL A 98 -10.25 17.51 -23.38
CA VAL A 98 -9.87 16.10 -23.21
C VAL A 98 -10.38 15.57 -21.88
N THR A 99 -10.95 14.38 -21.90
CA THR A 99 -11.38 13.65 -20.71
C THR A 99 -10.56 12.37 -20.57
N ILE A 100 -9.93 12.21 -19.43
CA ILE A 100 -9.15 11.03 -19.08
C ILE A 100 -10.04 10.08 -18.28
N TYR A 101 -10.01 8.81 -18.64
CA TYR A 101 -10.70 7.72 -17.95
C TYR A 101 -9.69 6.71 -17.43
N HIS A 102 -9.80 6.38 -16.14
CA HIS A 102 -9.10 5.24 -15.54
C HIS A 102 -10.15 4.31 -14.93
N ILE A 103 -10.32 3.14 -15.54
CA ILE A 103 -11.29 2.14 -15.11
C ILE A 103 -10.51 0.98 -14.51
N THR A 104 -10.88 0.56 -13.32
CA THR A 104 -10.24 -0.56 -12.62
C THR A 104 -11.30 -1.51 -12.09
N GLU A 105 -11.11 -2.80 -12.33
CA GLU A 105 -11.97 -3.86 -11.82
C GLU A 105 -11.14 -4.84 -11.02
N GLY A 106 -11.63 -5.19 -9.85
CA GLY A 106 -10.91 -6.09 -8.95
C GLY A 106 -11.79 -6.71 -7.88
N ASP A 107 -11.15 -7.56 -7.11
CA ASP A 107 -11.72 -8.30 -5.99
C ASP A 107 -11.03 -7.88 -4.70
N MET A 108 -11.80 -7.62 -3.66
CA MET A 108 -11.31 -7.29 -2.33
C MET A 108 -11.39 -8.53 -1.42
N PHE A 109 -10.35 -8.69 -0.62
CA PHE A 109 -10.21 -9.79 0.33
C PHE A 109 -9.88 -9.24 1.71
N SER A 110 -10.34 -9.93 2.75
CA SER A 110 -9.85 -9.72 4.11
C SER A 110 -8.97 -10.87 4.54
N ASN A 111 -7.95 -10.56 5.32
CA ASN A 111 -7.17 -11.56 6.02
C ASN A 111 -7.78 -11.79 7.41
N ALA A 112 -8.24 -13.01 7.67
CA ALA A 112 -8.69 -13.46 8.97
C ALA A 112 -7.65 -14.41 9.57
N LEU A 113 -7.54 -14.43 10.90
CA LEU A 113 -6.75 -15.44 11.60
C LEU A 113 -7.68 -16.59 11.99
N GLU A 114 -7.33 -17.79 11.55
CA GLU A 114 -8.02 -19.03 11.90
C GLU A 114 -7.09 -19.86 12.78
N GLU A 115 -7.58 -20.31 13.93
CA GLU A 115 -6.83 -21.21 14.81
C GLU A 115 -6.73 -22.58 14.12
N VAL A 116 -5.55 -23.18 14.16
CA VAL A 116 -5.28 -24.47 13.52
C VAL A 116 -4.73 -25.46 14.52
N ASP A 117 -5.02 -26.74 14.28
CA ASP A 117 -4.53 -27.81 15.12
C ASP A 117 -3.01 -27.93 15.05
N LYS A 118 -2.43 -28.54 16.10
CA LYS A 118 -0.96 -28.68 16.21
C LYS A 118 -0.35 -29.44 15.03
N ASP A 119 -1.12 -30.30 14.38
CA ASP A 119 -0.65 -31.18 13.31
C ASP A 119 -1.10 -30.70 11.91
N GLU A 120 -1.83 -29.59 11.81
CA GLU A 120 -2.28 -29.06 10.53
C GLU A 120 -1.08 -28.47 9.75
N TYR A 121 -0.97 -28.87 8.49
CA TYR A 121 -0.05 -28.28 7.52
C TYR A 121 -0.63 -26.94 7.06
N ILE A 122 0.11 -25.86 7.30
CA ILE A 122 -0.31 -24.51 6.91
C ILE A 122 0.43 -24.15 5.62
N GLU A 123 -0.30 -24.13 4.51
CA GLU A 123 0.18 -23.50 3.29
C GLU A 123 0.09 -21.98 3.46
N TYR A 124 1.18 -21.27 3.17
CA TYR A 124 1.21 -19.81 3.22
C TYR A 124 1.66 -19.27 1.87
N THR A 125 0.99 -18.22 1.40
CA THR A 125 1.46 -17.46 0.25
C THR A 125 2.46 -16.41 0.76
N PRO A 126 3.75 -16.49 0.41
CA PRO A 126 4.71 -15.46 0.81
C PRO A 126 4.34 -14.12 0.20
N ILE A 127 4.65 -13.04 0.92
CA ILE A 127 4.59 -11.69 0.36
C ILE A 127 5.60 -11.62 -0.79
N THR A 128 5.17 -11.11 -1.94
CA THR A 128 6.06 -10.98 -3.11
C THR A 128 7.11 -9.89 -2.88
N GLU A 129 8.26 -9.96 -3.57
CA GLU A 129 9.27 -8.89 -3.50
C GLU A 129 8.70 -7.51 -3.87
N GLN A 130 7.75 -7.50 -4.81
CA GLN A 130 7.05 -6.28 -5.22
C GLN A 130 6.19 -5.71 -4.08
N GLU A 131 5.47 -6.56 -3.35
CA GLU A 131 4.71 -6.14 -2.16
C GLU A 131 5.63 -5.69 -1.03
N ILE A 132 6.75 -6.39 -0.78
CA ILE A 132 7.76 -5.95 0.19
C ILE A 132 8.21 -4.54 -0.16
N PHE A 133 8.60 -4.31 -1.42
CA PHE A 133 8.99 -2.99 -1.88
C PHE A 133 7.89 -1.93 -1.67
N ILE A 134 6.63 -2.22 -2.02
CA ILE A 134 5.50 -1.32 -1.76
C ILE A 134 5.41 -0.93 -0.27
N TYR A 135 5.58 -1.89 0.63
CA TYR A 135 5.42 -1.66 2.06
C TYR A 135 6.65 -1.04 2.72
N THR A 136 7.85 -1.22 2.16
CA THR A 136 9.10 -0.84 2.81
C THR A 136 9.90 0.22 2.09
N ASN A 137 9.51 0.65 0.88
CA ASN A 137 10.28 1.64 0.13
C ASN A 137 10.31 2.96 0.91
N PRO A 138 11.50 3.43 1.32
CA PRO A 138 11.61 4.68 2.03
C PRO A 138 11.19 5.83 1.11
N ASP A 139 10.48 6.79 1.67
CA ASP A 139 10.14 8.04 1.02
C ASP A 139 10.60 9.22 1.88
N ASN A 140 10.30 10.44 1.41
CA ASN A 140 10.69 11.66 2.13
C ASN A 140 10.06 11.78 3.54
N LEU A 141 9.03 10.97 3.83
CA LEU A 141 8.30 10.95 5.10
C LEU A 141 8.75 9.79 6.01
N CYS A 142 9.25 8.70 5.42
CA CYS A 142 9.62 7.46 6.10
C CYS A 142 11.00 6.97 5.66
N ASP A 143 12.06 7.65 6.12
CA ASP A 143 13.45 7.21 5.94
C ASP A 143 13.92 6.38 7.14
N HIS A 144 13.84 5.06 7.00
CA HIS A 144 14.27 4.10 8.02
C HIS A 144 15.80 4.07 8.24
N ASP A 145 16.58 4.56 7.28
CA ASP A 145 18.04 4.56 7.34
C ASP A 145 18.59 5.86 7.95
N SER A 146 17.72 6.83 8.24
CA SER A 146 18.13 8.07 8.89
C SER A 146 18.68 7.83 10.30
N GLU A 147 19.76 8.56 10.64
CA GLU A 147 20.37 8.48 11.96
C GLU A 147 19.37 8.86 13.08
N GLU A 148 18.50 9.82 12.79
CA GLU A 148 17.42 10.26 13.67
C GLU A 148 16.47 9.09 14.02
N PHE A 149 16.01 8.35 13.02
CA PHE A 149 15.16 7.19 13.21
C PHE A 149 15.89 6.09 13.99
N GLY A 150 17.16 5.82 13.67
CA GLY A 150 17.98 4.86 14.40
C GLY A 150 18.13 5.20 15.90
N ARG A 151 18.33 6.48 16.23
CA ARG A 151 18.37 6.95 17.63
C ARG A 151 17.01 6.80 18.32
N PHE A 152 15.91 7.11 17.62
CA PHE A 152 14.56 6.93 18.12
C PHE A 152 14.27 5.47 18.48
N ILE A 153 14.58 4.53 17.57
CA ILE A 153 14.40 3.09 17.77
C ILE A 153 15.16 2.60 19.00
N LYS A 154 16.44 2.99 19.15
CA LYS A 154 17.27 2.62 20.31
C LYS A 154 16.76 3.22 21.61
N LYS A 155 16.42 4.52 21.61
CA LYS A 155 15.93 5.24 22.81
C LYS A 155 14.67 4.58 23.38
N HIS A 156 13.77 4.14 22.51
CA HIS A 156 12.49 3.54 22.91
C HIS A 156 12.50 2.01 22.94
N ARG A 157 13.66 1.37 22.71
CA ARG A 157 13.84 -0.10 22.70
C ARG A 157 12.85 -0.79 21.75
N LEU A 158 12.71 -0.23 20.55
CA LEU A 158 11.79 -0.71 19.51
C LEU A 158 12.45 -1.75 18.59
N GLU A 159 13.59 -2.31 18.99
CA GLU A 159 14.24 -3.45 18.32
C GLU A 159 13.67 -4.76 18.87
N PRO A 160 13.72 -5.88 18.12
CA PRO A 160 13.34 -7.19 18.63
C PRO A 160 14.09 -7.55 19.92
N ILE A 161 13.37 -8.04 20.93
CA ILE A 161 13.98 -8.40 22.22
C ILE A 161 14.76 -9.71 22.08
N VAL A 162 15.95 -9.78 22.68
CA VAL A 162 16.71 -11.02 22.88
C VAL A 162 16.54 -11.42 24.34
N PHE A 163 16.06 -12.64 24.58
CA PHE A 163 15.85 -13.18 25.91
C PHE A 163 17.16 -13.69 26.54
N SER A 164 17.15 -13.93 27.85
CA SER A 164 18.32 -14.39 28.60
C SER A 164 18.86 -15.75 28.14
N ASP A 165 18.02 -16.57 27.52
CA ASP A 165 18.38 -17.86 26.93
C ASP A 165 18.94 -17.74 25.50
N GLY A 166 19.09 -16.50 24.98
CA GLY A 166 19.58 -16.20 23.64
C GLY A 166 18.52 -16.30 22.54
N THR A 167 17.29 -16.70 22.86
CA THR A 167 16.20 -16.72 21.89
C THR A 167 15.72 -15.31 21.57
N LYS A 168 15.16 -15.11 20.37
CA LYS A 168 14.62 -13.83 19.94
C LYS A 168 13.10 -13.80 20.06
N GLU A 169 12.57 -12.63 20.38
CA GLU A 169 11.13 -12.32 20.29
C GLU A 169 10.58 -12.76 18.93
N SER A 170 9.41 -13.42 18.92
CA SER A 170 8.77 -13.80 17.66
C SER A 170 8.31 -12.56 16.90
N ILE A 171 8.29 -12.63 15.57
CA ILE A 171 7.90 -11.49 14.72
C ILE A 171 6.51 -10.95 15.09
N ILE A 172 5.56 -11.84 15.42
CA ILE A 172 4.21 -11.43 15.82
C ILE A 172 4.23 -10.67 17.16
N CYS A 173 4.98 -11.17 18.15
CA CYS A 173 5.12 -10.48 19.43
C CYS A 173 5.81 -9.12 19.26
N PHE A 174 6.84 -9.07 18.42
CA PHE A 174 7.53 -7.84 18.05
C PHE A 174 6.55 -6.83 17.44
N CYS A 175 5.86 -7.18 16.35
CA CYS A 175 4.88 -6.31 15.70
C CYS A 175 3.78 -5.86 16.68
N TYR A 176 3.29 -6.76 17.54
CA TYR A 176 2.29 -6.44 18.54
C TYR A 176 2.78 -5.41 19.56
N ARG A 177 4.00 -5.57 20.08
CA ARG A 177 4.62 -4.63 21.01
C ARG A 177 4.83 -3.25 20.38
N ILE A 178 5.28 -3.19 19.14
CA ILE A 178 5.42 -1.93 18.38
C ILE A 178 4.04 -1.28 18.19
N SER A 179 3.01 -2.03 17.81
CA SER A 179 1.64 -1.54 17.68
C SER A 179 1.10 -0.95 18.99
N LEU A 180 1.34 -1.62 20.13
CA LEU A 180 0.99 -1.11 21.45
C LEU A 180 1.72 0.19 21.80
N PHE A 181 3.01 0.28 21.45
CA PHE A 181 3.80 1.50 21.65
C PHE A 181 3.20 2.67 20.86
N ILE A 182 2.96 2.49 19.55
CA ILE A 182 2.35 3.50 18.68
C ILE A 182 1.02 3.95 19.27
N LYS A 183 0.13 3.02 19.61
CA LYS A 183 -1.19 3.34 20.16
C LYS A 183 -1.13 4.11 21.49
N LYS A 184 -0.13 3.83 22.32
CA LYS A 184 0.03 4.50 23.63
C LYS A 184 0.61 5.90 23.51
N HIS A 185 1.47 6.12 22.52
CA HIS A 185 2.31 7.32 22.44
C HIS A 185 2.04 8.23 21.23
N MET A 186 1.19 7.81 20.29
CA MET A 186 0.87 8.59 19.10
C MET A 186 -0.65 8.74 18.98
N THR A 187 -1.12 9.98 19.06
CA THR A 187 -2.54 10.31 18.84
C THR A 187 -2.81 10.57 17.36
N TYR A 188 -3.83 9.91 16.80
CA TYR A 188 -4.23 10.19 15.43
C TYR A 188 -4.84 11.59 15.31
N SER A 189 -4.30 12.41 14.41
CA SER A 189 -4.83 13.73 14.08
C SER A 189 -4.86 13.92 12.57
N SER A 190 -6.02 14.31 12.04
CA SER A 190 -6.18 14.62 10.61
C SER A 190 -5.39 15.86 10.16
N GLN A 191 -4.85 16.64 11.10
CA GLN A 191 -4.08 17.86 10.82
C GLN A 191 -2.59 17.57 10.56
N HIS A 192 -2.14 16.32 10.69
CA HIS A 192 -0.71 15.96 10.69
C HIS A 192 -0.30 14.99 9.57
N GLY A 193 -1.09 14.90 8.50
CA GLY A 193 -0.93 13.91 7.43
C GLY A 193 0.37 13.94 6.60
N THR A 194 1.24 14.93 6.79
CA THR A 194 2.52 15.08 6.07
C THR A 194 3.75 15.06 6.98
N GLN A 195 3.59 14.63 8.22
CA GLN A 195 4.71 14.56 9.17
C GLN A 195 5.56 13.31 8.98
N LYS A 196 6.85 13.44 9.25
CA LYS A 196 7.76 12.29 9.33
C LYS A 196 7.42 11.40 10.52
N ALA A 197 7.74 10.11 10.43
CA ALA A 197 7.43 9.13 11.48
C ALA A 197 7.90 9.53 12.89
N VAL A 198 9.11 10.09 13.03
CA VAL A 198 9.64 10.58 14.32
C VAL A 198 8.85 11.80 14.81
N LYS A 199 8.46 12.69 13.90
CA LYS A 199 7.69 13.89 14.25
C LYS A 199 6.30 13.55 14.77
N CYS A 200 5.67 12.50 14.22
CA CYS A 200 4.38 11.98 14.71
C CYS A 200 4.42 11.59 16.20
N TYR A 201 5.57 11.13 16.71
CA TYR A 201 5.75 10.85 18.13
C TYR A 201 5.86 12.14 18.96
N GLU A 202 6.51 13.18 18.44
CA GLU A 202 6.73 14.44 19.17
C GLU A 202 5.47 15.30 19.29
N THR A 203 4.56 15.19 18.33
CA THR A 203 3.33 15.99 18.27
C THR A 203 2.09 15.22 18.73
N GLY A 204 2.25 13.95 19.10
CA GLY A 204 1.19 13.03 19.50
C GLY A 204 0.75 13.13 20.96
#